data_AF-A0A2E1BX45-F1
#
_entry.id   AF-A0A2E1BX45-F1
#
_cell.length_a   1.000
_cell.length_b   1.000
_cell.length_c   1.000
_cell.angle_alpha   90.00
_cell.angle_beta   90.00
_cell.angle_gamma   90.00
#
_symmetry.space_group_name_H-M   'P 1'
#
loop_
_entity.id
_entity.type
_entity.pdbx_description
1 polymer ?
#
loop_
_entity_poly.entity_id
_entity_poly.type
_entity_poly.pdbx_seq_one_letter_code
_entity_poly.pdbx_strand_id
1 'polypeptide(L)'
;MADSDYAEFSIAHDRLYTLDHLWMQVLDEDKDEGTTSIKIGLSEFLMAEFGEVIQIVLARPRDDSDFEIDADSGLSEDDDEDEKPSKSDTMGAQVDTDELLITVTTRYDGEFDRMLINAPISCTIMELNGHVEDNPDIANEDAYGDAWCVIVKTFTDDFDEDQFMDKDEYLAMLNELP
;
A
#
# COMPACT_ATOMS: atom_id res chain seq x y z
N MET A 1 -3.46 34.23 -16.57
CA MET A 1 -3.39 32.76 -16.67
C MET A 1 -2.66 32.37 -15.41
N ALA A 2 -3.39 31.81 -14.44
CA ALA A 2 -2.91 31.69 -13.08
C ALA A 2 -1.76 30.67 -13.04
N ASP A 3 -0.61 31.22 -12.73
CA ASP A 3 0.51 30.60 -12.05
C ASP A 3 -0.05 29.89 -10.80
N SER A 4 -0.28 28.57 -10.90
CA SER A 4 -0.54 27.74 -9.73
C SER A 4 0.71 26.91 -9.50
N ASP A 5 1.56 27.47 -8.65
CA ASP A 5 2.69 26.87 -7.95
C ASP A 5 2.18 25.65 -7.15
N TYR A 6 1.79 24.58 -7.84
CA TYR A 6 1.78 23.25 -7.23
C TYR A 6 3.25 22.85 -7.22
N ALA A 7 3.77 22.52 -6.04
CA ALA A 7 5.11 21.98 -5.85
C ALA A 7 5.47 21.01 -7.00
N GLU A 8 6.71 20.97 -7.46
CA GLU A 8 7.15 20.10 -8.56
C GLU A 8 7.02 18.60 -8.20
N PHE A 9 5.81 18.06 -8.06
CA PHE A 9 5.59 16.61 -7.90
C PHE A 9 5.42 15.94 -9.25
N SER A 10 6.12 14.82 -9.44
CA SER A 10 6.22 14.10 -10.70
C SER A 10 5.18 13.00 -10.80
N ILE A 11 3.94 13.33 -11.20
CA ILE A 11 2.92 12.31 -11.47
C ILE A 11 3.29 11.53 -12.74
N ALA A 12 3.52 10.22 -12.58
CA ALA A 12 3.77 9.28 -13.67
C ALA A 12 2.53 9.16 -14.58
N HIS A 13 2.74 9.22 -15.90
CA HIS A 13 1.65 9.19 -16.89
C HIS A 13 1.18 7.78 -17.26
N ASP A 14 1.91 6.75 -16.83
CA ASP A 14 1.71 5.34 -17.21
C ASP A 14 1.21 4.51 -16.00
N ARG A 15 0.39 5.14 -15.16
CA ARG A 15 -0.09 4.58 -13.89
C ARG A 15 -1.51 5.06 -13.61
N LEU A 16 -2.25 4.20 -12.93
CA LEU A 16 -3.60 4.48 -12.45
C LEU A 16 -3.53 4.96 -11.01
N TYR A 17 -4.43 5.86 -10.64
CA TYR A 17 -4.47 6.48 -9.33
C TYR A 17 -5.79 6.22 -8.62
N THR A 18 -5.74 6.04 -7.31
CA THR A 18 -6.93 5.89 -6.46
C THR A 18 -7.28 7.20 -5.76
N LEU A 19 -8.49 7.28 -5.19
CA LEU A 19 -8.91 8.39 -4.33
C LEU A 19 -8.07 8.51 -3.05
N ASP A 20 -7.43 7.42 -2.63
CA ASP A 20 -6.54 7.37 -1.47
C ASP A 20 -5.09 7.76 -1.84
N HIS A 21 -4.89 8.37 -3.02
CA HIS A 21 -3.56 8.79 -3.49
C HIS A 21 -2.57 7.61 -3.61
N LEU A 22 -3.06 6.40 -3.89
CA LEU A 22 -2.23 5.29 -4.29
C LEU A 22 -2.02 5.32 -5.80
N TRP A 23 -0.81 5.01 -6.23
CA TRP A 23 -0.56 4.69 -7.63
C TRP A 23 -0.53 3.18 -7.82
N MET A 24 -1.05 2.73 -8.95
CA MET A 24 -1.07 1.35 -9.36
C MET A 24 -0.41 1.21 -10.73
N GLN A 25 0.47 0.22 -10.85
CA GLN A 25 1.17 -0.09 -12.07
C GLN A 25 0.99 -1.57 -12.41
N VAL A 26 0.34 -1.83 -13.53
CA VAL A 26 0.22 -3.20 -14.07
C VAL A 26 1.61 -3.66 -14.50
N LEU A 27 2.11 -4.73 -13.89
CA LEU A 27 3.43 -5.31 -14.18
C LEU A 27 3.35 -6.35 -15.28
N ASP A 28 2.40 -7.27 -15.15
CA ASP A 28 2.22 -8.40 -16.04
C ASP A 28 0.77 -8.86 -16.03
N GLU A 29 0.29 -9.31 -17.19
CA GLU A 29 -1.05 -9.87 -17.34
C GLU A 29 -0.92 -11.28 -17.90
N ASP A 30 -1.20 -12.26 -17.05
CA ASP A 30 -1.19 -13.66 -17.42
C ASP A 30 -2.51 -14.00 -18.10
N LYS A 31 -2.50 -14.05 -19.43
CA LYS A 31 -3.67 -14.35 -20.26
C LYS A 31 -4.10 -15.82 -20.20
N ASP A 32 -3.24 -16.71 -19.70
CA ASP A 32 -3.52 -18.14 -19.59
C ASP A 32 -4.29 -18.42 -18.28
N GLU A 33 -3.86 -17.80 -17.18
CA GLU A 33 -4.53 -17.82 -15.87
C GLU A 33 -5.68 -16.79 -15.76
N GLY A 34 -5.70 -15.75 -16.61
CA GLY A 34 -6.67 -14.65 -16.53
C GLY A 34 -6.45 -13.75 -15.33
N THR A 35 -5.18 -13.49 -14.99
CA THR A 35 -4.79 -12.73 -13.80
C THR A 35 -3.84 -11.60 -14.11
N THR A 36 -3.96 -10.49 -13.38
CA THR A 36 -3.18 -9.28 -13.57
C THR A 36 -2.36 -9.00 -12.32
N SER A 37 -1.04 -8.91 -12.47
CA SER A 37 -0.11 -8.53 -11.40
C SER A 37 0.05 -7.02 -11.38
N ILE A 38 -0.23 -6.40 -10.23
CA ILE A 38 -0.28 -4.96 -10.06
C ILE A 38 0.63 -4.57 -8.90
N LYS A 39 1.50 -3.60 -9.14
CA LYS A 39 2.31 -2.96 -8.10
C LYS A 39 1.60 -1.73 -7.59
N ILE A 40 1.43 -1.65 -6.27
CA ILE A 40 0.77 -0.55 -5.58
C ILE A 40 1.80 0.21 -4.75
N GLY A 41 1.77 1.53 -4.80
CA GLY A 41 2.60 2.39 -3.97
C GLY A 41 1.93 3.72 -3.62
N LEU A 42 2.62 4.50 -2.80
CA LEU A 42 2.15 5.81 -2.32
C LEU A 42 2.50 6.90 -3.34
N SER A 43 1.55 7.77 -3.66
CA SER A 43 1.80 8.92 -4.51
C SER A 43 2.59 9.98 -3.75
N GLU A 44 3.49 10.67 -4.47
CA GLU A 44 4.25 11.81 -3.96
C GLU A 44 3.34 12.94 -3.43
N PHE A 45 2.10 12.98 -3.91
CA PHE A 45 1.07 13.89 -3.42
C PHE A 45 0.84 13.79 -1.91
N LEU A 46 0.91 12.60 -1.31
CA LEU A 46 0.71 12.44 0.13
C LEU A 46 1.68 13.30 0.94
N MET A 47 2.86 13.56 0.40
CA MET A 47 3.90 14.32 1.09
C MET A 47 3.74 15.81 0.89
N ALA A 48 3.26 16.19 -0.28
CA ALA A 48 2.92 17.56 -0.60
C ALA A 48 1.73 18.06 0.25
N GLU A 49 0.74 17.20 0.49
CA GLU A 49 -0.49 17.53 1.24
C GLU A 49 -0.36 17.24 2.75
N PHE A 50 0.08 16.03 3.12
CA PHE A 50 0.10 15.55 4.51
C PHE A 50 1.48 15.62 5.18
N GLY A 51 2.50 16.13 4.49
CA GLY A 51 3.86 16.29 5.01
C GLY A 51 4.74 15.03 4.91
N GLU A 52 5.92 15.10 5.53
CA GLU A 52 6.95 14.06 5.38
C GLU A 52 6.47 12.69 5.89
N VAL A 53 6.65 11.64 5.08
CA VAL A 53 6.35 10.27 5.50
C VAL A 53 7.42 9.81 6.47
N ILE A 54 7.00 9.47 7.69
CA ILE A 54 7.92 9.05 8.75
C ILE A 54 7.87 7.55 9.03
N GLN A 55 6.78 6.89 8.63
CA GLN A 55 6.60 5.47 8.87
C GLN A 55 5.55 4.91 7.91
N ILE A 56 5.91 3.82 7.24
CA ILE A 56 4.99 3.01 6.44
C ILE A 56 4.89 1.65 7.11
N VAL A 57 3.68 1.15 7.29
CA VAL A 57 3.41 -0.19 7.81
C VAL A 57 2.54 -0.90 6.80
N LEU A 58 3.04 -2.02 6.29
CA LEU A 58 2.30 -2.83 5.34
C LEU A 58 1.44 -3.82 6.12
N ALA A 59 0.13 -3.82 5.86
CA ALA A 59 -0.76 -4.73 6.52
C ALA A 59 -0.42 -6.15 6.06
N ARG A 60 -0.24 -7.02 7.05
CA ARG A 60 -0.18 -8.45 6.82
C ARG A 60 -1.59 -8.97 7.09
N PRO A 61 -2.40 -9.25 6.04
CA PRO A 61 -3.69 -9.88 6.24
C PRO A 61 -3.53 -11.04 7.19
N ARG A 62 -4.36 -11.01 8.21
CA ARG A 62 -4.26 -11.88 9.36
C ARG A 62 -4.59 -13.28 8.87
N ASP A 63 -3.59 -14.16 8.84
CA ASP A 63 -3.88 -15.58 8.83
C ASP A 63 -4.53 -15.88 10.19
N ASP A 64 -5.86 -15.95 10.21
CA ASP A 64 -6.66 -16.27 11.40
C ASP A 64 -6.46 -17.75 11.83
N SER A 65 -5.35 -18.39 11.42
CA SER A 65 -4.98 -19.76 11.83
C SER A 65 -4.13 -19.82 13.10
N ASP A 66 -3.72 -18.70 13.70
CA ASP A 66 -3.09 -18.72 15.02
C ASP A 66 -4.12 -18.47 16.14
N PHE A 67 -4.95 -19.49 16.36
CA PHE A 67 -5.61 -19.65 17.66
C PHE A 67 -5.88 -21.13 17.94
N GLU A 68 -4.82 -21.94 18.03
CA GLU A 68 -4.88 -23.11 18.89
C GLU A 68 -4.66 -22.64 20.33
N ILE A 69 -5.72 -22.16 21.00
CA ILE A 69 -5.78 -22.35 22.45
C ILE A 69 -5.97 -23.86 22.63
N ASP A 70 -4.85 -24.57 22.77
CA ASP A 70 -4.86 -25.89 23.35
C ASP A 70 -5.30 -25.72 24.81
N ALA A 71 -6.58 -26.00 25.02
CA ALA A 71 -7.23 -25.95 26.30
C ALA A 71 -6.86 -27.19 27.12
N ASP A 72 -5.60 -27.39 27.49
CA ASP A 72 -5.24 -28.22 28.64
C ASP A 72 -3.78 -28.06 29.08
N SER A 73 -3.60 -28.00 30.40
CA SER A 73 -2.38 -28.41 31.12
C SER A 73 -1.12 -27.54 31.07
N GLY A 74 -0.92 -26.84 32.19
CA GLY A 74 0.33 -27.03 32.95
C GLY A 74 1.33 -25.89 32.91
N LEU A 75 1.42 -25.17 34.02
CA LEU A 75 2.55 -24.33 34.38
C LEU A 75 3.87 -25.13 34.26
N SER A 76 4.77 -24.68 33.39
CA SER A 76 6.21 -24.83 33.58
C SER A 76 6.92 -23.58 33.07
N GLU A 77 7.64 -22.96 34.00
CA GLU A 77 8.64 -21.91 33.81
C GLU A 77 9.79 -22.40 32.90
N ASP A 78 10.40 -21.45 32.19
CA ASP A 78 11.58 -21.55 31.31
C ASP A 78 11.39 -22.31 29.99
N ASP A 79 11.16 -21.56 28.91
CA ASP A 79 11.88 -21.77 27.64
C ASP A 79 11.94 -20.48 26.81
N ASP A 80 13.05 -20.35 26.10
CA ASP A 80 13.60 -19.19 25.41
C ASP A 80 13.06 -19.20 23.98
N GLU A 81 11.93 -18.52 23.69
CA GLU A 81 11.48 -18.33 22.31
C GLU A 81 11.16 -16.85 22.03
N ASP A 82 12.20 -16.13 21.60
CA ASP A 82 12.12 -14.96 20.74
C ASP A 82 11.46 -15.39 19.41
N GLU A 83 10.16 -15.75 19.43
CA GLU A 83 9.34 -15.88 18.23
C GLU A 83 9.10 -14.48 17.67
N LYS A 84 10.13 -13.95 17.01
CA LYS A 84 9.91 -12.91 16.01
C LYS A 84 8.89 -13.47 15.02
N PRO A 85 7.75 -12.81 14.79
CA PRO A 85 6.79 -13.28 13.81
C PRO A 85 7.53 -13.50 12.49
N SER A 86 7.50 -14.76 12.03
CA SER A 86 8.07 -15.20 10.76
C SER A 86 7.66 -14.20 9.68
N LYS A 87 8.64 -13.51 9.08
CA LYS A 87 8.42 -12.58 7.95
C LYS A 87 7.95 -13.29 6.67
N SER A 88 7.54 -14.56 6.74
CA SER A 88 7.41 -15.44 5.58
C SER A 88 5.98 -15.85 5.23
N ASP A 89 4.97 -15.56 6.05
CA ASP A 89 3.63 -16.17 5.94
C ASP A 89 2.55 -15.17 5.47
N THR A 90 2.89 -14.25 4.56
CA THR A 90 1.92 -13.28 4.01
C THR A 90 1.84 -13.31 2.48
N MET A 91 2.77 -14.01 1.80
CA MET A 91 2.69 -14.22 0.35
C MET A 91 1.57 -15.20 0.02
N GLY A 92 0.61 -14.78 -0.79
CA GLY A 92 -0.56 -15.57 -1.21
C GLY A 92 -1.84 -15.28 -0.42
N ALA A 93 -1.83 -14.31 0.50
CA ALA A 93 -3.02 -13.94 1.25
C ALA A 93 -4.01 -13.17 0.38
N GLN A 94 -5.27 -13.59 0.37
CA GLN A 94 -6.36 -12.91 -0.32
C GLN A 94 -6.87 -11.76 0.55
N VAL A 95 -6.96 -10.58 -0.04
CA VAL A 95 -7.37 -9.33 0.60
C VAL A 95 -8.55 -8.79 -0.18
N ASP A 96 -9.61 -8.41 0.54
CA ASP A 96 -10.79 -7.78 -0.02
C ASP A 96 -10.71 -6.26 0.10
N THR A 97 -11.54 -5.52 -0.65
CA THR A 97 -11.56 -4.04 -0.64
C THR A 97 -11.85 -3.41 0.73
N ASP A 98 -12.42 -4.16 1.67
CA ASP A 98 -12.72 -3.71 3.03
C ASP A 98 -11.51 -3.89 3.98
N GLU A 99 -10.50 -4.64 3.57
CA GLU A 99 -9.36 -4.96 4.42
C GLU A 99 -8.25 -3.90 4.30
N LEU A 100 -7.60 -3.62 5.44
CA LEU A 100 -6.51 -2.66 5.50
C LEU A 100 -5.30 -3.21 4.76
N LEU A 101 -4.69 -2.40 3.88
CA LEU A 101 -3.53 -2.80 3.08
C LEU A 101 -2.27 -2.04 3.49
N ILE A 102 -2.38 -0.72 3.67
CA ILE A 102 -1.22 0.15 3.98
C ILE A 102 -1.62 1.10 5.10
N THR A 103 -0.72 1.29 6.06
CA THR A 103 -0.85 2.34 7.08
C THR A 103 0.32 3.29 6.92
N VAL A 104 0.03 4.55 6.67
CA VAL A 104 1.05 5.59 6.51
C VAL A 104 0.96 6.54 7.69
N THR A 105 2.09 6.84 8.30
CA THR A 105 2.19 7.92 9.28
C THR A 105 3.02 9.04 8.68
N THR A 106 2.42 10.21 8.58
CA THR A 106 3.10 11.43 8.12
C THR A 106 3.27 12.39 9.27
N ARG A 107 4.15 13.36 9.08
CA ARG A 107 4.37 14.45 10.01
C ARG A 107 4.21 15.78 9.30
N TYR A 108 3.27 16.59 9.77
CA TYR A 108 3.04 17.94 9.28
C TYR A 108 2.95 18.94 10.43
N ASP A 109 3.70 20.04 10.35
CA ASP A 109 3.80 21.09 11.39
C ASP A 109 4.05 20.58 12.83
N GLY A 110 4.68 19.40 12.97
CA GLY A 110 4.95 18.78 14.27
C GLY A 110 3.82 17.91 14.82
N GLU A 111 2.70 17.79 14.12
CA GLU A 111 1.65 16.81 14.36
C GLU A 111 1.91 15.54 13.56
N PHE A 112 1.56 14.38 14.15
CA PHE A 112 1.66 13.09 13.48
C PHE A 112 0.26 12.68 13.04
N ASP A 113 0.07 12.53 11.73
CA ASP A 113 -1.17 12.02 11.17
C ASP A 113 -0.98 10.57 10.73
N ARG A 114 -2.04 9.76 10.83
CA ARG A 114 -2.01 8.35 10.44
C ARG A 114 -3.17 8.07 9.50
N MET A 115 -2.82 7.78 8.25
CA MET A 115 -3.74 7.31 7.22
C MET A 115 -3.83 5.78 7.25
N LEU A 116 -5.06 5.27 7.21
CA LEU A 116 -5.38 3.86 7.10
C LEU A 116 -5.95 3.64 5.70
N ILE A 117 -5.21 2.91 4.87
CA ILE A 117 -5.51 2.73 3.46
C ILE A 117 -5.96 1.29 3.24
N ASN A 118 -7.21 1.12 2.84
CA ASN A 118 -7.77 -0.18 2.50
C ASN A 118 -7.29 -0.65 1.12
N ALA A 119 -7.45 -1.94 0.83
CA ALA A 119 -7.15 -2.47 -0.48
C ALA A 119 -8.07 -1.83 -1.53
N PRO A 120 -7.51 -1.31 -2.65
CA PRO A 120 -8.33 -0.66 -3.66
C PRO A 120 -9.21 -1.66 -4.42
N ILE A 121 -8.77 -2.92 -4.53
CA ILE A 121 -9.46 -4.02 -5.21
C ILE A 121 -9.24 -5.32 -4.45
N SER A 122 -10.16 -6.27 -4.62
CA SER A 122 -9.98 -7.63 -4.14
C SER A 122 -8.82 -8.28 -4.90
N CYS A 123 -7.75 -8.60 -4.17
CA CYS A 123 -6.52 -9.07 -4.76
C CYS A 123 -5.74 -9.95 -3.77
N THR A 124 -4.88 -10.79 -4.33
CA THR A 124 -3.99 -11.65 -3.56
C THR A 124 -2.63 -10.98 -3.42
N ILE A 125 -2.15 -10.77 -2.20
CA ILE A 125 -0.82 -10.21 -1.96
C ILE A 125 0.22 -11.21 -2.47
N MET A 126 1.01 -10.80 -3.45
CA MET A 126 2.13 -11.59 -3.97
C MET A 126 3.41 -11.29 -3.24
N GLU A 127 3.69 -10.01 -2.98
CA GLU A 127 4.94 -9.56 -2.38
C GLU A 127 4.76 -8.24 -1.63
N LEU A 128 5.43 -8.09 -0.48
CA LEU A 128 5.43 -6.87 0.32
C LEU A 128 6.82 -6.26 0.34
N ASN A 129 6.91 -4.96 0.13
CA ASN A 129 8.19 -4.26 0.15
C ASN A 129 8.60 -3.91 1.58
N GLY A 130 9.32 -4.81 2.25
CA GLY A 130 9.87 -4.51 3.58
C GLY A 130 10.89 -3.34 3.58
N HIS A 131 11.35 -2.87 2.41
CA HIS A 131 12.30 -1.76 2.32
C HIS A 131 11.65 -0.42 2.68
N VAL A 132 10.39 -0.18 2.27
CA VAL A 132 9.65 1.04 2.67
C VAL A 132 9.31 1.05 4.16
N GLU A 133 9.11 -0.12 4.76
CA GLU A 133 8.85 -0.22 6.20
C GLU A 133 10.11 0.10 7.03
N ASP A 134 11.28 -0.34 6.56
CA ASP A 134 12.55 -0.10 7.23
C ASP A 134 13.08 1.32 6.96
N ASN A 135 12.89 1.82 5.73
CA ASN A 135 13.35 3.12 5.26
C ASN A 135 12.18 3.90 4.62
N PRO A 136 11.30 4.52 5.42
CA PRO A 136 10.18 5.30 4.91
C PRO A 136 10.63 6.56 4.14
N ASP A 137 11.87 6.98 4.32
CA ASP A 137 12.46 8.14 3.62
C ASP A 137 12.54 7.95 2.10
N ILE A 138 12.58 6.70 1.63
CA ILE A 138 12.55 6.43 0.18
C ILE A 138 11.23 6.85 -0.45
N ALA A 139 10.13 6.89 0.31
CA ALA A 139 8.88 7.45 -0.18
C ALA A 139 8.99 8.96 -0.37
N ASN A 140 9.79 9.65 0.47
CA ASN A 140 10.13 11.08 0.38
C ASN A 140 11.03 11.41 -0.81
N GLU A 141 11.99 10.55 -1.12
CA GLU A 141 12.95 10.79 -2.20
C GLU A 141 12.48 10.26 -3.57
N ASP A 142 11.86 9.08 -3.61
CA ASP A 142 11.54 8.36 -4.84
C ASP A 142 10.25 7.53 -4.70
N ALA A 143 9.12 8.23 -4.54
CA ALA A 143 7.78 7.64 -4.34
C ALA A 143 7.37 6.62 -5.42
N TYR A 144 7.88 6.78 -6.65
CA TYR A 144 7.45 6.00 -7.82
C TYR A 144 8.41 4.87 -8.23
N GLY A 145 9.66 4.84 -7.77
CA GLY A 145 10.60 3.76 -8.09
C GLY A 145 10.60 2.71 -6.98
N ASP A 146 11.52 2.85 -6.03
CA ASP A 146 11.75 1.84 -4.98
C ASP A 146 10.79 1.95 -3.79
N ALA A 147 9.97 3.01 -3.72
CA ALA A 147 8.97 3.21 -2.67
C ALA A 147 7.61 2.53 -2.90
N TRP A 148 7.58 1.49 -3.74
CA TRP A 148 6.39 0.65 -3.89
C TRP A 148 6.09 -0.05 -2.56
N CYS A 149 4.82 -0.26 -2.24
CA CYS A 149 4.39 -0.83 -0.97
C CYS A 149 4.16 -2.34 -1.10
N VAL A 150 3.33 -2.74 -2.05
CA VAL A 150 2.89 -4.13 -2.21
C VAL A 150 2.70 -4.47 -3.68
N ILE A 151 2.99 -5.70 -4.05
CA ILE A 151 2.60 -6.29 -5.33
C ILE A 151 1.47 -7.27 -5.05
N VAL A 152 0.38 -7.08 -5.76
CA VAL A 152 -0.83 -7.89 -5.65
C VAL A 152 -1.15 -8.52 -6.99
N LYS A 153 -1.92 -9.59 -6.97
CA LYS A 153 -2.44 -10.29 -8.14
C LYS A 153 -3.95 -10.33 -8.06
N THR A 154 -4.62 -9.83 -9.07
CA THR A 154 -6.09 -9.86 -9.18
C THR A 154 -6.50 -10.60 -10.44
N PHE A 155 -7.79 -10.90 -10.59
CA PHE A 155 -8.33 -11.42 -11.85
C PHE A 155 -8.50 -10.28 -12.84
N THR A 156 -8.14 -10.51 -14.11
CA THR A 156 -8.26 -9.47 -15.14
C THR A 156 -9.71 -9.02 -15.35
N ASP A 157 -10.68 -9.91 -15.09
CA ASP A 157 -12.12 -9.61 -15.15
C ASP A 157 -12.60 -8.71 -13.99
N ASP A 158 -11.91 -8.76 -12.85
CA ASP A 158 -12.21 -7.96 -11.65
C ASP A 158 -11.52 -6.58 -11.70
N PHE A 159 -10.47 -6.46 -12.52
CA PHE A 159 -9.74 -5.23 -12.70
C PHE A 159 -10.48 -4.25 -13.62
N ASP A 160 -11.29 -3.39 -13.02
CA ASP A 160 -12.03 -2.35 -13.74
C ASP A 160 -11.26 -1.03 -13.75
N GLU A 161 -10.67 -0.69 -14.90
CA GLU A 161 -9.89 0.54 -15.09
C GLU A 161 -10.72 1.82 -14.88
N ASP A 162 -12.05 1.77 -15.11
CA ASP A 162 -12.97 2.91 -14.98
C ASP A 162 -13.18 3.34 -13.51
N GLN A 163 -12.90 2.43 -12.55
CA GLN A 163 -12.89 2.77 -11.13
C GLN A 163 -11.65 3.54 -10.70
N PHE A 164 -10.61 3.57 -11.53
CA PHE A 164 -9.38 4.28 -11.26
C PHE A 164 -9.29 5.56 -12.08
N MET A 165 -8.52 6.51 -11.58
CA MET A 165 -8.30 7.77 -12.26
C MET A 165 -7.00 7.69 -13.06
N ASP A 166 -7.06 8.13 -14.31
CA ASP A 166 -5.86 8.45 -15.06
C ASP A 166 -5.15 9.66 -14.43
N LYS A 167 -3.89 9.89 -14.83
CA LYS A 167 -3.13 11.07 -14.38
C LYS A 167 -3.90 12.39 -14.52
N ASP A 168 -4.59 12.60 -15.64
CA ASP A 168 -5.27 13.87 -15.92
C ASP A 168 -6.46 14.08 -14.97
N GLU A 169 -7.21 13.01 -14.72
CA GLU A 169 -8.32 13.00 -13.77
C GLU A 169 -7.85 13.17 -12.33
N TYR A 170 -6.78 12.47 -11.96
CA TYR A 170 -6.16 12.63 -10.66
C TYR A 170 -5.68 14.06 -10.45
N LEU A 171 -5.00 14.67 -11.44
CA LEU A 171 -4.60 16.08 -11.40
C LEU A 171 -5.79 17.04 -11.28
N ALA A 172 -6.88 16.76 -12.00
CA ALA A 172 -8.09 17.55 -11.92
C ALA A 172 -8.70 17.48 -10.51
N MET A 173 -8.80 16.28 -9.94
CA MET A 173 -9.27 16.05 -8.57
C MET A 173 -8.42 16.81 -7.56
N LEU A 174 -7.09 16.73 -7.69
CA LEU A 174 -6.19 17.48 -6.82
C LEU A 174 -6.41 18.98 -6.92
N ASN A 175 -6.55 19.53 -8.13
CA ASN A 175 -6.75 20.96 -8.35
C ASN A 175 -8.16 21.46 -7.95
N GLU A 176 -9.11 20.55 -7.74
CA GLU A 176 -10.43 20.88 -7.19
C GLU A 176 -10.46 20.89 -5.65
N LEU A 177 -9.40 20.42 -4.97
CA LEU A 177 -9.28 20.54 -3.52
C LEU A 177 -9.08 22.03 -3.14
N PRO A 178 -9.94 22.59 -2.26
CA PRO A 178 -10.00 24.03 -1.97
C PRO A 178 -8.90 24.57 -1.05
#